data_AF-X0HH79-F1
#
_entry.id   AF-X0HH79-F1
#
_cell.length_a   1.000
_cell.length_b   1.000
_cell.length_c   1.000
_cell.angle_alpha   90.00
_cell.angle_beta   90.00
_cell.angle_gamma   90.00
#
_symmetry.space_group_name_H-M   'P 1'
#
loop_
_entity.id
_entity.type
_entity.pdbx_description
1 polymer ?
#
loop_
_entity_poly.entity_id
_entity_poly.type
_entity_poly.pdbx_seq_one_letter_code
_entity_poly.pdbx_strand_id
1 'polypeptide(L)'
;MIVGDDYRGHYLVKYPNPTHIIFYVYGGGFVSGSPGSVMPYLLQLSVELQARGFKADMFVAEYDLAPEYPYPGALRQVVSEYRYIASRNRPIILAGDSAGGNLCLGLLRHLVKPHPSIPPLTETQGETGSVVATCLNSPWVNLQNNGESYRQNANQDCLDKGALDRWRKAYLDGKPLDEYANPIDCLDGWKEVLPQNTLLVAGDLELFVADIKKLAQNVLKLSLPTLRLR
;
A
#
# COMPACT_ATOMS: atom_id res chain seq x y z
N MET A 1 -4.21 -19.83 1.28
CA MET A 1 -2.99 -19.37 1.96
C MET A 1 -1.77 -19.88 1.22
N ILE A 2 -0.82 -18.99 0.95
CA ILE A 2 0.54 -19.26 0.52
C ILE A 2 1.44 -18.91 1.71
N VAL A 3 2.38 -19.78 2.02
CA VAL A 3 3.34 -19.58 3.11
C VAL A 3 4.73 -19.72 2.50
N GLY A 4 5.52 -18.66 2.56
CA GLY A 4 6.95 -18.68 2.28
C GLY A 4 7.76 -18.65 3.57
N ASP A 5 9.08 -18.58 3.45
CA ASP A 5 10.00 -18.60 4.60
C ASP A 5 9.81 -17.39 5.53
N ASP A 6 9.49 -16.22 4.96
CA ASP A 6 9.34 -14.97 5.70
C ASP A 6 8.02 -14.23 5.40
N TYR A 7 7.10 -14.82 4.65
CA TYR A 7 5.83 -14.17 4.28
C TYR A 7 4.64 -15.12 4.24
N ARG A 8 3.44 -14.54 4.35
CA ARG A 8 2.16 -15.23 4.17
C ARG A 8 1.26 -14.38 3.29
N GLY A 9 0.42 -15.02 2.48
CA GLY A 9 -0.56 -14.30 1.69
C GLY A 9 -1.68 -15.18 1.18
N HIS A 10 -2.75 -14.57 0.68
CA HIS A 10 -3.99 -15.28 0.39
C HIS A 10 -4.53 -14.93 -0.98
N TYR A 11 -4.67 -15.93 -1.85
CA TYR A 11 -5.58 -15.80 -2.97
C TYR A 11 -7.03 -15.89 -2.46
N LEU A 12 -7.74 -14.77 -2.46
CA LEU A 12 -9.18 -14.74 -2.16
C LEU A 12 -10.01 -15.15 -3.38
N VAL A 13 -9.56 -14.75 -4.57
CA VAL A 13 -10.22 -15.06 -5.84
C VAL A 13 -9.16 -15.50 -6.84
N LYS A 14 -9.44 -16.59 -7.55
CA LYS A 14 -8.65 -17.04 -8.71
C LYS A 14 -9.56 -17.27 -9.89
N TYR A 15 -9.25 -16.65 -11.02
CA TYR A 15 -10.00 -16.87 -12.25
C TYR A 15 -9.28 -17.86 -13.17
N PRO A 16 -10.01 -18.58 -14.05
CA PRO A 16 -9.41 -19.20 -15.22
C PRO A 16 -8.89 -18.12 -16.17
N ASN A 17 -7.62 -18.21 -16.57
CA ASN A 17 -6.95 -17.27 -17.48
C ASN A 17 -7.12 -15.78 -17.07
N PRO A 18 -6.69 -15.40 -15.85
CA PRO A 18 -6.78 -14.02 -15.38
C PRO A 18 -5.79 -13.16 -16.16
N THR A 19 -6.15 -11.90 -16.40
CA THR A 19 -5.30 -10.97 -17.15
C THR A 19 -4.33 -10.21 -16.24
N HIS A 20 -4.68 -10.06 -14.95
CA HIS A 20 -3.92 -9.29 -13.96
C HIS A 20 -3.93 -9.99 -12.59
N ILE A 21 -3.08 -9.51 -11.70
CA ILE A 21 -3.15 -9.80 -10.26
C ILE A 21 -3.40 -8.47 -9.54
N ILE A 22 -4.45 -8.41 -8.73
CA ILE A 22 -4.62 -7.34 -7.74
C ILE A 22 -3.90 -7.81 -6.48
N PHE A 23 -2.80 -7.13 -6.13
CA PHE A 23 -2.10 -7.32 -4.87
C PHE A 23 -2.61 -6.28 -3.87
N TYR A 24 -3.39 -6.72 -2.88
CA TYR A 24 -4.01 -5.86 -1.90
C TYR A 24 -3.29 -5.94 -0.55
N VAL A 25 -2.87 -4.79 -0.02
CA VAL A 25 -2.30 -4.64 1.31
C VAL A 25 -3.30 -3.93 2.21
N TYR A 26 -3.82 -4.63 3.21
CA TYR A 26 -4.89 -4.12 4.08
C TYR A 26 -4.39 -3.06 5.06
N GLY A 27 -5.30 -2.25 5.60
CA GLY A 27 -5.02 -1.22 6.61
C GLY A 27 -4.98 -1.73 8.06
N GLY A 28 -5.44 -0.90 9.01
CA GLY A 28 -5.46 -1.26 10.44
C GLY A 28 -4.29 -0.69 11.27
N GLY A 29 -3.66 0.39 10.78
CA GLY A 29 -2.67 1.14 11.55
C GLY A 29 -1.39 0.36 11.87
N PHE A 30 -1.06 -0.68 11.09
CA PHE A 30 0.04 -1.63 11.33
C PHE A 30 -0.11 -2.50 12.59
N VAL A 31 -1.16 -2.31 13.39
CA VAL A 31 -1.34 -2.97 14.70
C VAL A 31 -2.58 -3.86 14.75
N SER A 32 -3.38 -3.86 13.69
CA SER A 32 -4.63 -4.59 13.59
C SER A 32 -4.95 -4.90 12.14
N GLY A 33 -6.02 -5.66 11.93
CA GLY A 33 -6.44 -6.11 10.62
C GLY A 33 -5.97 -7.52 10.31
N SER A 34 -6.45 -8.03 9.18
CA SER A 34 -6.13 -9.35 8.66
C SER A 34 -6.64 -9.44 7.22
N PRO A 35 -6.23 -10.45 6.44
CA PRO A 35 -6.84 -10.73 5.13
C PRO A 35 -8.36 -10.86 5.19
N GLY A 36 -8.89 -11.40 6.30
CA GLY A 36 -10.33 -11.54 6.52
C GLY A 36 -11.06 -10.20 6.70
N SER A 37 -10.36 -9.16 7.18
CA SER A 37 -10.95 -7.85 7.42
C SER A 37 -11.36 -7.12 6.14
N VAL A 38 -10.66 -7.41 5.03
CA VAL A 38 -10.92 -6.81 3.70
C VAL A 38 -11.62 -7.76 2.74
N MET A 39 -11.83 -9.02 3.14
CA MET A 39 -12.41 -10.06 2.29
C MET A 39 -13.78 -9.67 1.71
N PRO A 40 -14.77 -9.16 2.48
CA PRO A 40 -16.08 -8.81 1.92
C PRO A 40 -15.98 -7.74 0.83
N TYR A 41 -15.16 -6.71 1.04
CA TYR A 41 -14.92 -5.64 0.07
C TYR A 41 -14.28 -6.18 -1.22
N LEU A 42 -13.25 -7.00 -1.08
CA LEU A 42 -12.55 -7.56 -2.25
C LEU A 42 -13.41 -8.56 -3.03
N LEU A 43 -14.20 -9.38 -2.36
CA LEU A 43 -15.15 -10.27 -3.05
C LEU A 43 -16.18 -9.48 -3.84
N GLN A 44 -16.76 -8.42 -3.27
CA GLN A 44 -17.68 -7.54 -4.02
C GLN A 44 -16.97 -6.89 -5.21
N LEU A 45 -15.77 -6.34 -5.01
CA LEU A 45 -14.97 -5.75 -6.09
C LEU A 45 -14.71 -6.77 -7.20
N SER A 46 -14.46 -8.03 -6.86
CA SER A 46 -14.20 -9.09 -7.84
C SER A 46 -15.41 -9.36 -8.74
N VAL A 47 -16.62 -9.35 -8.16
CA VAL A 47 -17.89 -9.49 -8.88
C VAL A 47 -18.11 -8.32 -9.83
N GLU A 48 -17.90 -7.08 -9.33
CA GLU A 48 -18.07 -5.87 -10.15
C GLU A 48 -17.09 -5.79 -11.32
N LEU A 49 -15.82 -6.18 -11.10
CA LEU A 49 -14.81 -6.24 -12.14
C LEU A 49 -15.15 -7.31 -13.18
N GLN A 50 -15.56 -8.50 -12.72
CA GLN A 50 -15.96 -9.58 -13.61
C GLN A 50 -17.17 -9.19 -14.48
N ALA A 51 -18.17 -8.53 -13.90
CA ALA A 51 -19.34 -8.03 -14.63
C ALA A 51 -18.96 -7.01 -15.73
N ARG A 52 -17.84 -6.32 -15.56
CA ARG A 52 -17.25 -5.39 -16.55
C ARG A 52 -16.27 -6.06 -17.51
N GLY A 53 -16.16 -7.39 -17.49
CA GLY A 53 -15.26 -8.17 -18.35
C GLY A 53 -13.81 -8.19 -17.90
N PHE A 54 -13.50 -7.71 -16.68
CA PHE A 54 -12.14 -7.69 -16.14
C PHE A 54 -11.94 -8.81 -15.12
N LYS A 55 -11.04 -9.75 -15.43
CA LYS A 55 -10.72 -10.89 -14.55
C LYS A 55 -9.30 -10.75 -14.02
N ALA A 56 -9.18 -10.51 -12.72
CA ALA A 56 -7.90 -10.45 -12.03
C ALA A 56 -7.91 -11.38 -10.81
N ASP A 57 -6.82 -12.11 -10.62
CA ASP A 57 -6.62 -12.83 -9.35
C ASP A 57 -6.52 -11.81 -8.23
N MET A 58 -7.10 -12.10 -7.06
CA MET A 58 -7.01 -11.25 -5.89
C MET A 58 -6.11 -11.90 -4.85
N PHE A 59 -4.92 -11.33 -4.67
CA PHE A 59 -3.96 -11.74 -3.67
C PHE A 59 -3.90 -10.69 -2.56
N VAL A 60 -4.06 -11.12 -1.32
CA VAL A 60 -4.06 -10.24 -0.14
C VAL A 60 -2.84 -10.56 0.72
N ALA A 61 -2.14 -9.51 1.10
CA ALA A 61 -1.00 -9.58 2.01
C ALA A 61 -1.40 -10.16 3.38
N GLU A 62 -0.49 -10.86 4.04
CA GLU A 62 -0.61 -11.20 5.46
C GLU A 62 0.71 -10.93 6.17
N TYR A 63 0.85 -9.68 6.61
CA TYR A 63 2.00 -9.21 7.37
C TYR A 63 1.76 -9.28 8.89
N ASP A 64 2.86 -9.40 9.63
CA ASP A 64 2.90 -9.35 11.08
C ASP A 64 2.66 -7.92 11.60
N LEU A 65 2.00 -7.84 12.74
CA LEU A 65 1.53 -6.59 13.32
C LEU A 65 2.44 -6.10 14.44
N ALA A 66 2.50 -4.78 14.59
CA ALA A 66 3.12 -4.13 15.75
C ALA A 66 2.16 -4.15 16.95
N PRO A 67 2.68 -4.10 18.20
CA PRO A 67 4.08 -3.92 18.59
C PRO A 67 4.95 -5.18 18.54
N GLU A 68 4.38 -6.36 18.36
CA GLU A 68 5.11 -7.63 18.39
C GLU A 68 6.17 -7.70 17.29
N TYR A 69 5.85 -7.15 16.11
CA TYR A 69 6.73 -7.12 14.94
C TYR A 69 6.80 -5.70 14.36
N PRO A 70 7.66 -4.82 14.92
CA PRO A 70 7.72 -3.42 14.51
C PRO A 70 8.40 -3.22 13.15
N TYR A 71 8.34 -1.98 12.65
CA TYR A 71 9.01 -1.50 11.46
C TYR A 71 10.50 -1.91 11.44
N PRO A 72 11.05 -2.38 10.30
CA PRO A 72 10.42 -2.53 8.97
C PRO A 72 9.81 -3.92 8.70
N GLY A 73 9.35 -4.65 9.73
CA GLY A 73 8.84 -6.02 9.63
C GLY A 73 7.75 -6.20 8.56
N ALA A 74 6.64 -5.47 8.68
CA ALA A 74 5.54 -5.55 7.71
C ALA A 74 5.96 -5.18 6.28
N LEU A 75 6.79 -4.14 6.11
CA LEU A 75 7.31 -3.75 4.80
C LEU A 75 8.16 -4.86 4.17
N ARG A 76 9.02 -5.51 4.96
CA ARG A 76 9.84 -6.65 4.51
C ARG A 76 8.94 -7.78 3.98
N GLN A 77 7.85 -8.09 4.69
CA GLN A 77 6.93 -9.16 4.29
C GLN A 77 6.19 -8.81 3.00
N VAL A 78 5.69 -7.57 2.88
CA VAL A 78 5.06 -7.07 1.64
C VAL A 78 6.04 -7.14 0.45
N VAL A 79 7.33 -6.88 0.66
CA VAL A 79 8.37 -7.05 -0.38
C VAL A 79 8.53 -8.52 -0.78
N SER A 80 8.58 -9.45 0.19
CA SER A 80 8.68 -10.89 -0.08
C SER A 80 7.42 -11.46 -0.77
N GLU A 81 6.23 -10.97 -0.39
CA GLU A 81 4.96 -11.28 -1.06
C GLU A 81 4.92 -10.74 -2.49
N TYR A 82 5.38 -9.50 -2.70
CA TYR A 82 5.49 -8.91 -4.03
C TYR A 82 6.38 -9.76 -4.92
N ARG A 83 7.55 -10.21 -4.44
CA ARG A 83 8.45 -11.13 -5.18
C ARG A 83 7.70 -12.38 -5.64
N TYR A 84 6.96 -13.01 -4.73
CA TYR A 84 6.14 -14.18 -5.06
C TYR A 84 5.12 -13.88 -6.17
N ILE A 85 4.46 -12.73 -6.12
CA ILE A 85 3.47 -12.31 -7.12
C ILE A 85 4.12 -11.92 -8.45
N ALA A 86 5.25 -11.21 -8.43
CA ALA A 86 6.01 -10.80 -9.61
C ALA A 86 6.52 -12.01 -10.41
N SER A 87 6.94 -13.08 -9.73
CA SER A 87 7.33 -14.35 -10.36
C SER A 87 6.20 -15.07 -11.13
N ARG A 88 4.96 -14.60 -11.02
CA ARG A 88 3.83 -15.11 -11.83
C ARG A 88 3.77 -14.48 -13.23
N ASN A 89 4.65 -13.52 -13.55
CA ASN A 89 4.83 -12.93 -14.88
C ASN A 89 3.53 -12.38 -15.47
N ARG A 90 2.75 -11.67 -14.65
CA ARG A 90 1.50 -11.01 -15.02
C ARG A 90 1.52 -9.55 -14.56
N PRO A 91 0.81 -8.64 -15.24
CA PRO A 91 0.64 -7.26 -14.77
C PRO A 91 0.02 -7.21 -13.37
N ILE A 92 0.58 -6.37 -12.50
CA ILE A 92 0.16 -6.22 -11.10
C ILE A 92 -0.55 -4.89 -10.91
N ILE A 93 -1.72 -4.92 -10.27
CA ILE A 93 -2.39 -3.75 -9.72
C ILE A 93 -2.09 -3.75 -8.22
N LEU A 94 -1.28 -2.80 -7.76
CA LEU A 94 -0.96 -2.64 -6.35
C LEU A 94 -2.06 -1.82 -5.67
N ALA A 95 -2.69 -2.35 -4.65
CA ALA A 95 -3.80 -1.68 -3.98
C ALA A 95 -3.66 -1.78 -2.47
N GLY A 96 -4.18 -0.80 -1.74
CA GLY A 96 -4.20 -0.86 -0.29
C GLY A 96 -4.92 0.31 0.34
N ASP A 97 -5.27 0.16 1.61
CA ASP A 97 -5.99 1.16 2.38
C ASP A 97 -5.20 1.61 3.62
N SER A 98 -5.31 2.89 4.01
CA SER A 98 -4.73 3.40 5.26
C SER A 98 -3.24 3.03 5.42
N ALA A 99 -2.87 2.28 6.46
CA ALA A 99 -1.52 1.75 6.70
C ALA A 99 -1.04 0.78 5.59
N GLY A 100 -1.93 0.02 4.97
CA GLY A 100 -1.60 -0.81 3.80
C GLY A 100 -1.28 0.02 2.58
N GLY A 101 -1.98 1.16 2.41
CA GLY A 101 -1.62 2.16 1.41
C GLY A 101 -0.23 2.76 1.64
N ASN A 102 0.17 2.95 2.90
CA ASN A 102 1.54 3.33 3.26
C ASN A 102 2.56 2.25 2.87
N LEU A 103 2.29 0.98 3.20
CA LEU A 103 3.15 -0.16 2.82
C LEU A 103 3.29 -0.30 1.30
N CYS A 104 2.22 -0.05 0.53
CA CYS A 104 2.29 -0.01 -0.93
C CYS A 104 3.28 1.05 -1.44
N LEU A 105 3.26 2.26 -0.86
CA LEU A 105 4.22 3.31 -1.22
C LEU A 105 5.64 2.97 -0.76
N GLY A 106 5.79 2.36 0.41
CA GLY A 106 7.08 1.87 0.90
C GLY A 106 7.67 0.78 0.00
N LEU A 107 6.84 -0.13 -0.53
CA LEU A 107 7.22 -1.14 -1.52
C LEU A 107 7.70 -0.46 -2.80
N LEU A 108 6.95 0.50 -3.34
CA LEU A 108 7.38 1.23 -4.53
C LEU A 108 8.71 1.96 -4.30
N ARG A 109 8.91 2.61 -3.13
CA ARG A 109 10.20 3.22 -2.79
C ARG A 109 11.31 2.19 -2.74
N HIS A 110 11.07 1.02 -2.13
CA HIS A 110 12.03 -0.08 -2.07
C HIS A 110 12.45 -0.58 -3.46
N LEU A 111 11.54 -0.60 -4.43
CA LEU A 111 11.83 -1.01 -5.81
C LEU A 111 12.82 -0.05 -6.52
N VAL A 112 12.78 1.25 -6.22
CA VAL A 112 13.75 2.22 -6.77
C VAL A 112 15.05 2.24 -5.98
N LYS A 113 14.90 2.28 -4.66
CA LYS A 113 15.97 2.47 -3.72
C LYS A 113 15.73 1.49 -2.57
N PRO A 114 16.45 0.36 -2.56
CA PRO A 114 16.24 -0.66 -1.55
C PRO A 114 16.45 -0.14 -0.13
N HIS A 115 15.49 -0.44 0.74
CA HIS A 115 15.61 -0.21 2.18
C HIS A 115 16.84 -0.97 2.70
N PRO A 116 17.73 -0.35 3.51
CA PRO A 116 19.03 -0.93 3.89
C PRO A 116 18.94 -2.25 4.67
N SER A 117 17.82 -2.48 5.37
CA SER A 117 17.58 -3.71 6.14
C SER A 117 16.68 -4.74 5.44
N ILE A 118 16.26 -4.50 4.19
CA ILE A 118 15.41 -5.43 3.43
C ILE A 118 16.22 -5.90 2.20
N PRO A 119 16.32 -7.20 1.93
CA PRO A 119 17.02 -7.69 0.74
C PRO A 119 16.42 -7.09 -0.55
N PRO A 120 17.25 -6.53 -1.45
CA PRO A 120 16.76 -5.96 -2.69
C PRO A 120 16.10 -7.04 -3.55
N LEU A 121 15.14 -6.62 -4.36
CA LEU A 121 14.56 -7.40 -5.44
C LEU A 121 15.49 -7.29 -6.66
N THR A 122 16.62 -8.00 -6.67
CA THR A 122 17.50 -8.03 -7.86
C THR A 122 16.82 -8.81 -8.98
N GLU A 123 16.89 -8.30 -10.22
CA GLU A 123 16.29 -8.82 -11.46
C GLU A 123 16.69 -10.27 -11.85
N THR A 124 17.42 -10.99 -11.00
CA THR A 124 18.09 -12.26 -11.31
C THR A 124 17.20 -13.51 -11.31
N GLN A 125 15.87 -13.39 -11.22
CA GLN A 125 14.96 -14.56 -11.24
C GLN A 125 13.83 -14.50 -12.26
N GLY A 126 14.01 -13.83 -13.40
CA GLY A 126 13.06 -13.92 -14.52
C GLY A 126 11.64 -13.44 -14.19
N GLU A 127 11.51 -12.63 -13.15
CA GLU A 127 10.26 -12.00 -12.71
C GLU A 127 9.97 -10.81 -13.63
N THR A 128 8.94 -10.90 -14.44
CA THR A 128 8.52 -9.84 -15.38
C THR A 128 7.24 -9.13 -14.93
N GLY A 129 6.64 -9.56 -13.82
CA GLY A 129 5.48 -8.91 -13.24
C GLY A 129 5.84 -7.51 -12.74
N SER A 130 5.39 -6.49 -13.44
CA SER A 130 5.54 -5.09 -13.04
C SER A 130 4.22 -4.52 -12.51
N VAL A 131 4.33 -3.53 -11.63
CA VAL A 131 3.17 -2.75 -11.19
C VAL A 131 2.75 -1.85 -12.35
N VAL A 132 1.53 -2.07 -12.88
CA VAL A 132 0.97 -1.31 -14.02
C VAL A 132 -0.08 -0.28 -13.61
N ALA A 133 -0.60 -0.41 -12.39
CA ALA A 133 -1.53 0.53 -11.78
C ALA A 133 -1.41 0.47 -10.25
N THR A 134 -1.75 1.58 -9.60
CA THR A 134 -1.79 1.68 -8.14
C THR A 134 -3.11 2.29 -7.69
N CYS A 135 -3.81 1.67 -6.73
CA CYS A 135 -5.09 2.15 -6.20
C CYS A 135 -5.01 2.24 -4.67
N LEU A 136 -4.84 3.45 -4.13
CA LEU A 136 -4.72 3.66 -2.69
C LEU A 136 -5.96 4.34 -2.13
N ASN A 137 -6.59 3.69 -1.15
CA ASN A 137 -7.74 4.23 -0.45
C ASN A 137 -7.31 4.84 0.88
N SER A 138 -7.41 6.17 0.99
CA SER A 138 -7.10 6.90 2.21
C SER A 138 -5.72 6.56 2.79
N PRO A 139 -4.64 6.54 1.99
CA PRO A 139 -3.33 6.08 2.45
C PRO A 139 -2.78 6.98 3.57
N TRP A 140 -2.20 6.36 4.60
CA TRP A 140 -1.58 7.10 5.70
C TRP A 140 -0.15 7.51 5.32
N VAL A 141 -0.03 8.60 4.56
CA VAL A 141 1.24 9.00 3.89
C VAL A 141 2.18 9.84 4.77
N ASN A 142 1.69 10.33 5.91
CA ASN A 142 2.42 11.18 6.84
C ASN A 142 2.22 10.67 8.28
N LEU A 143 3.18 9.88 8.75
CA LEU A 143 3.24 9.38 10.11
C LEU A 143 3.62 10.47 11.13
N GLN A 144 3.96 11.70 10.73
CA GLN A 144 4.10 12.77 11.70
C GLN A 144 2.75 13.20 12.30
N ASN A 145 1.63 12.86 11.64
CA ASN A 145 0.27 13.19 12.04
C ASN A 145 0.07 14.70 12.30
N ASN A 146 0.68 15.53 11.46
CA ASN A 146 0.73 16.98 11.66
C ASN A 146 0.17 17.78 10.47
N GLY A 147 -0.46 17.13 9.50
CA GLY A 147 -1.18 17.79 8.41
C GLY A 147 -2.31 18.68 8.93
N GLU A 148 -2.68 19.71 8.17
CA GLU A 148 -3.70 20.68 8.60
C GLU A 148 -5.07 20.04 8.90
N SER A 149 -5.43 18.97 8.17
CA SER A 149 -6.68 18.24 8.32
C SER A 149 -6.80 17.53 9.67
N TYR A 150 -5.68 17.19 10.33
CA TYR A 150 -5.73 16.63 11.69
C TYR A 150 -6.39 17.59 12.70
N ARG A 151 -6.32 18.89 12.45
CA ARG A 151 -6.97 19.92 13.28
C ARG A 151 -8.37 20.25 12.76
N GLN A 152 -8.51 20.40 11.44
CA GLN A 152 -9.78 20.80 10.81
C GLN A 152 -10.86 19.71 10.92
N ASN A 153 -10.46 18.44 10.86
CA ASN A 153 -11.35 17.28 10.83
C ASN A 153 -11.31 16.45 12.12
N ALA A 154 -10.68 16.95 13.19
CA ALA A 154 -10.43 16.21 14.44
C ALA A 154 -11.65 15.49 15.05
N ASN A 155 -12.85 16.05 14.86
CA ASN A 155 -14.11 15.52 15.40
C ASN A 155 -15.10 15.08 14.29
N GLN A 156 -14.61 14.97 13.06
CA GLN A 156 -15.42 14.60 11.88
C GLN A 156 -15.02 13.23 11.31
N ASP A 157 -13.77 12.81 11.53
CA ASP A 157 -13.26 11.51 11.11
C ASP A 157 -13.66 10.40 12.10
N CYS A 158 -13.80 9.18 11.59
CA CYS A 158 -13.86 7.95 12.37
C CYS A 158 -12.53 7.62 13.08
N LEU A 159 -11.41 8.17 12.60
CA LEU A 159 -10.09 8.06 13.21
C LEU A 159 -9.81 9.22 14.17
N ASP A 160 -9.12 8.91 15.26
CA ASP A 160 -8.61 9.90 16.23
C ASP A 160 -7.10 10.04 16.12
N LYS A 161 -6.60 11.27 16.20
CA LYS A 161 -5.16 11.57 16.19
C LYS A 161 -4.41 10.84 17.31
N GLY A 162 -4.99 10.77 18.51
CA GLY A 162 -4.38 10.08 19.65
C GLY A 162 -4.21 8.58 19.38
N ALA A 163 -5.17 7.93 18.73
CA ALA A 163 -5.04 6.54 18.27
C ALA A 163 -3.90 6.39 17.24
N LEU A 164 -3.88 7.25 16.22
CA LEU A 164 -2.84 7.24 15.19
C LEU A 164 -1.43 7.44 15.78
N ASP A 165 -1.28 8.33 16.77
CA ASP A 165 0.01 8.55 17.45
C ASP A 165 0.46 7.31 18.23
N ARG A 166 -0.46 6.57 18.86
CA ARG A 166 -0.17 5.31 19.55
C ARG A 166 0.22 4.21 18.57
N TRP A 167 -0.51 4.06 17.48
CA TRP A 167 -0.23 3.06 16.45
C TRP A 167 1.12 3.31 15.77
N ARG A 168 1.42 4.57 15.43
CA ARG A 168 2.75 4.96 14.94
C ARG A 168 3.84 4.60 15.94
N LYS A 169 3.64 4.90 17.23
CA LYS A 169 4.63 4.60 18.26
C LYS A 169 4.91 3.10 18.34
N ALA A 170 3.86 2.28 18.33
CA ALA A 170 3.98 0.81 18.30
C ALA A 170 4.70 0.33 17.04
N TYR A 171 4.33 0.87 15.87
CA TYR A 171 4.91 0.50 14.58
C TYR A 171 6.40 0.86 14.49
N LEU A 172 6.78 2.10 14.82
CA LEU A 172 8.17 2.54 14.68
C LEU A 172 9.08 1.95 15.76
N ASP A 173 8.54 1.68 16.96
CA ASP A 173 9.31 1.16 18.10
C ASP A 173 10.60 1.96 18.35
N GLY A 174 10.45 3.29 18.44
CA GLY A 174 11.55 4.23 18.66
C GLY A 174 12.45 4.51 17.46
N LYS A 175 12.25 3.83 16.31
CA LYS A 175 13.00 4.13 15.08
C LYS A 175 12.61 5.49 14.50
N PRO A 176 13.55 6.22 13.88
CA PRO A 176 13.23 7.48 13.22
C PRO A 176 12.32 7.23 12.01
N LEU A 177 11.56 8.27 11.63
CA LEU A 177 10.86 8.26 10.34
C LEU A 177 11.88 8.31 9.20
N ASP A 178 11.57 7.57 8.14
CA ASP A 178 12.32 7.57 6.89
C ASP A 178 11.36 7.68 5.69
N GLU A 179 11.92 7.65 4.50
CA GLU A 179 11.18 7.78 3.24
C GLU A 179 10.28 6.59 2.89
N TYR A 180 10.45 5.43 3.55
CA TYR A 180 9.63 4.23 3.29
C TYR A 180 8.40 4.22 4.17
N ALA A 181 8.52 4.67 5.42
CA ALA A 181 7.41 4.80 6.36
C ALA A 181 6.70 6.17 6.23
N ASN A 182 7.37 7.22 5.76
CA ASN A 182 6.82 8.58 5.66
C ASN A 182 7.01 9.19 4.25
N PRO A 183 6.29 8.67 3.23
CA PRO A 183 6.56 8.97 1.83
C PRO A 183 6.16 10.38 1.36
N ILE A 184 5.43 11.17 2.15
CA ILE A 184 4.79 12.43 1.71
C ILE A 184 5.71 13.43 0.99
N ASP A 185 6.99 13.52 1.39
CA ASP A 185 7.96 14.48 0.85
C ASP A 185 9.09 13.83 0.04
N CYS A 186 9.13 12.49 -0.06
CA CYS A 186 10.11 11.80 -0.87
C CYS A 186 9.54 11.57 -2.27
N LEU A 187 10.00 12.33 -3.27
CA LEU A 187 9.59 12.17 -4.67
C LEU A 187 10.68 11.59 -5.56
N ASP A 188 11.87 11.43 -5.00
CA ASP A 188 13.01 10.82 -5.67
C ASP A 188 12.66 9.39 -6.11
N GLY A 189 12.90 9.05 -7.37
CA GLY A 189 12.61 7.72 -7.90
C GLY A 189 11.14 7.43 -8.24
N TRP A 190 10.19 8.33 -7.95
CA TRP A 190 8.77 8.03 -8.16
C TRP A 190 8.37 7.92 -9.64
N LYS A 191 9.09 8.57 -10.56
CA LYS A 191 8.79 8.48 -12.00
C LYS A 191 9.09 7.08 -12.55
N GLU A 192 10.00 6.37 -11.91
CA GLU A 192 10.51 5.08 -12.32
C GLU A 192 9.59 3.94 -11.87
N VAL A 193 8.88 4.10 -10.74
CA VAL A 193 8.05 3.03 -10.14
C VAL A 193 6.59 3.36 -9.99
N LEU A 194 6.19 4.64 -9.94
CA LEU A 194 4.78 4.98 -9.80
C LEU A 194 4.11 4.87 -11.19
N PRO A 195 3.15 3.96 -11.38
CA PRO A 195 2.50 3.82 -12.68
C PRO A 195 1.68 5.07 -13.01
N GLN A 196 1.58 5.39 -14.30
CA GLN A 196 0.71 6.48 -14.76
C GLN A 196 -0.74 6.27 -14.32
N ASN A 197 -1.20 5.01 -14.26
CA ASN A 197 -2.51 4.62 -13.76
C ASN A 197 -2.54 4.57 -12.23
N THR A 198 -2.30 5.71 -11.58
CA THR A 198 -2.42 5.83 -10.12
C THR A 198 -3.72 6.53 -9.73
N LEU A 199 -4.45 5.90 -8.82
CA LEU A 199 -5.66 6.43 -8.18
C LEU A 199 -5.39 6.59 -6.69
N LEU A 200 -5.57 7.83 -6.20
CA LEU A 200 -5.59 8.14 -4.78
C LEU A 200 -7.01 8.60 -4.43
N VAL A 201 -7.62 7.92 -3.46
CA VAL A 201 -8.95 8.25 -2.93
C VAL A 201 -8.79 8.78 -1.52
N ALA A 202 -9.55 9.82 -1.16
CA ALA A 202 -9.62 10.34 0.19
C ALA A 202 -11.04 10.90 0.44
N GLY A 203 -11.55 10.72 1.65
CA GLY A 203 -12.76 11.39 2.12
C GLY A 203 -12.45 12.82 2.58
N ASP A 204 -13.33 13.77 2.27
CA ASP A 204 -13.11 15.18 2.62
C ASP A 204 -13.10 15.45 4.14
N LEU A 205 -13.70 14.57 4.93
CA LEU A 205 -13.75 14.66 6.39
C LEU A 205 -12.65 13.86 7.10
N GLU A 206 -11.71 13.27 6.37
CA GLU A 206 -10.66 12.45 6.96
C GLU A 206 -9.49 13.30 7.49
N LEU A 207 -8.81 12.84 8.54
CA LEU A 207 -7.58 13.44 9.07
C LEU A 207 -6.45 13.39 8.05
N PHE A 208 -6.45 12.41 7.14
CA PHE A 208 -5.40 12.23 6.13
C PHE A 208 -5.56 13.11 4.90
N VAL A 209 -6.72 13.75 4.69
CA VAL A 209 -7.07 14.34 3.39
C VAL A 209 -6.08 15.41 2.91
N ALA A 210 -5.58 16.28 3.78
CA ALA A 210 -4.63 17.32 3.39
C ALA A 210 -3.27 16.72 3.00
N ASP A 211 -2.82 15.69 3.72
CA ASP A 211 -1.58 14.98 3.44
C ASP A 211 -1.66 14.20 2.12
N ILE A 212 -2.80 13.55 1.84
CA ILE A 212 -3.06 12.86 0.57
C ILE A 212 -3.11 13.86 -0.59
N LYS A 213 -3.80 15.00 -0.42
CA LYS A 213 -3.84 16.08 -1.42
C LYS A 213 -2.44 16.63 -1.70
N LYS A 214 -1.60 16.83 -0.67
CA LYS A 214 -0.20 17.26 -0.82
C LYS A 214 0.62 16.24 -1.61
N LEU A 215 0.54 14.95 -1.27
CA LEU A 215 1.24 13.90 -2.01
C LEU A 215 0.79 13.87 -3.48
N ALA A 216 -0.51 13.94 -3.74
CA ALA A 216 -1.05 13.92 -5.09
C ALA A 216 -0.56 15.11 -5.94
N GLN A 217 -0.53 16.31 -5.36
CA GLN A 217 0.02 17.50 -6.02
C GLN A 217 1.51 17.33 -6.32
N ASN A 218 2.26 16.74 -5.40
CA ASN A 218 3.68 16.46 -5.60
C ASN A 218 3.91 15.44 -6.73
N VAL A 219 3.09 14.37 -6.78
CA VAL A 219 3.12 13.37 -7.86
C VAL A 219 2.74 14.00 -9.22
N LEU A 220 1.76 14.91 -9.27
CA LEU A 220 1.39 15.61 -10.50
C LEU A 220 2.54 16.46 -11.08
N LYS A 221 3.37 17.06 -10.22
CA LYS A 221 4.56 17.84 -10.64
C LYS A 221 5.63 16.98 -11.30
N LEU A 222 5.60 15.65 -11.13
CA LEU A 222 6.50 14.73 -11.80
C LEU A 222 6.22 14.59 -13.30
N SER A 223 5.21 15.30 -13.84
CA SER A 223 4.76 15.22 -15.23
C SER A 223 4.31 13.83 -15.63
N LEU A 224 3.65 13.11 -14.71
CA LEU A 224 2.95 11.87 -15.03
C LEU A 224 1.61 12.24 -15.70
N PRO A 225 1.36 11.86 -16.96
CA PRO A 225 0.26 12.45 -17.73
C PRO A 225 -1.17 12.12 -17.23
N THR A 226 -1.38 11.31 -16.18
CA THR A 226 -2.73 10.86 -15.76
C THR A 226 -2.89 10.44 -14.29
N LEU A 227 -2.52 11.27 -13.30
CA LEU A 227 -3.02 11.06 -11.92
C LEU A 227 -4.50 11.51 -11.84
N ARG A 228 -5.40 10.65 -11.35
CA ARG A 228 -6.80 11.02 -11.06
C ARG A 228 -7.02 11.08 -9.56
N LEU A 229 -7.33 12.27 -9.06
CA LEU A 229 -7.89 12.48 -7.72
C LEU A 229 -9.42 12.33 -7.86
N ARG A 230 -10.02 11.47 -7.04
CA ARG A 230 -11.47 11.33 -6.94
C ARG A 230 -11.90 11.33 -5.49
#